data_AF-A0A502L2M7-F1
#
_entry.id   AF-A0A502L2M7-F1
#
_cell.length_a   1.000
_cell.length_b   1.000
_cell.length_c   1.000
_cell.angle_alpha   90.00
_cell.angle_beta   90.00
_cell.angle_gamma   90.00
#
_symmetry.space_group_name_H-M   'P 1'
#
loop_
_entity.id
_entity.type
_entity.pdbx_description
1 polymer ?
#
loop_
_entity_poly.entity_id
_entity_poly.type
_entity_poly.pdbx_seq_one_letter_code
_entity_poly.pdbx_strand_id
1 'polypeptide(L)'
;MWFKNLYFFAFTRPFELSEQDLEKHLSEHLFTPCGSTELAHFGWVNALGKHGNTCVHAANGNFLVCARKEEKILPAPVIKDLLEEKVAQLEQEQSRGATKKEKEQFKEDIIFELLPRAFSRITDTHAYISPANNIIVINSSSRGKAEDLLALLRKVIGTLPVTSFDPDISVDETMTDWLIEKNLGEKFQLGMEAEFNALGDDGAVVRVKNQDLASEEIKAHLDADKYAVKIALEWDESLSFILCDDLAIKRLKFYDVLQEQNDDIDSDDVLAKMDADFALMAGELNRFIVELIAEFNMTTTDYLTKE
;
A
#
# COMPACT_ATOMS: atom_id res chain seq x y z
N MET A 1 -8.45 2.52 -14.28
CA MET A 1 -7.94 1.70 -13.13
C MET A 1 -7.90 2.61 -11.92
N TRP A 2 -8.57 2.25 -10.82
CA TRP A 2 -8.69 3.12 -9.64
C TRP A 2 -7.99 2.51 -8.43
N PHE A 3 -7.15 3.30 -7.75
CA PHE A 3 -6.44 2.89 -6.55
C PHE A 3 -7.44 2.66 -5.41
N LYS A 4 -7.18 1.66 -4.57
CA LYS A 4 -8.09 1.26 -3.47
C LYS A 4 -7.51 1.52 -2.09
N ASN A 5 -6.20 1.73 -2.03
CA ASN A 5 -5.45 2.06 -0.83
C ASN A 5 -4.24 2.89 -1.27
N LEU A 6 -3.70 3.72 -0.38
CA LEU A 6 -2.52 4.53 -0.64
C LEU A 6 -1.53 4.38 0.51
N TYR A 7 -0.27 4.13 0.16
CA TYR A 7 0.86 4.66 0.91
C TYR A 7 1.57 5.65 0.01
N PHE A 8 1.99 6.78 0.55
CA PHE A 8 2.65 7.82 -0.20
C PHE A 8 3.85 8.37 0.56
N PHE A 9 4.83 8.85 -0.20
CA PHE A 9 6.11 9.32 0.30
C PHE A 9 6.48 10.60 -0.44
N ALA A 10 7.15 11.52 0.26
CA ALA A 10 7.73 12.70 -0.37
C ALA A 10 9.13 12.40 -0.88
N PHE A 11 9.54 13.04 -1.98
CA PHE A 11 10.96 13.03 -2.35
C PHE A 11 11.74 14.06 -1.53
N THR A 12 12.96 13.71 -1.13
CA THR A 12 13.89 14.64 -0.46
C THR A 12 14.76 15.44 -1.44
N ARG A 13 14.64 15.13 -2.73
CA ARG A 13 15.22 15.87 -3.87
C ARG A 13 14.24 15.80 -5.05
N PRO A 14 14.19 16.81 -5.92
CA PRO A 14 13.30 16.77 -7.09
C PRO A 14 13.50 15.50 -7.91
N PHE A 15 12.39 14.90 -8.36
CA PHE A 15 12.46 13.77 -9.28
C PHE A 15 12.67 14.27 -10.71
N GLU A 16 13.85 14.02 -11.28
CA GLU A 16 14.29 14.60 -12.56
C GLU A 16 14.26 13.62 -13.74
N LEU A 17 13.98 12.33 -13.51
CA LEU A 17 13.98 11.35 -14.60
C LEU A 17 12.81 11.58 -15.55
N SER A 18 13.10 11.54 -16.85
CA SER A 18 12.08 11.57 -17.90
C SER A 18 11.33 10.23 -17.97
N GLU A 19 10.17 10.23 -18.65
CA GLU A 19 9.45 9.01 -18.98
C GLU A 19 10.35 8.01 -19.73
N GLN A 20 11.14 8.49 -20.69
CA GLN A 20 12.02 7.64 -21.51
C GLN A 20 13.16 7.05 -20.67
N ASP A 21 13.74 7.82 -19.75
CA ASP A 21 14.75 7.31 -18.84
C ASP A 21 14.16 6.25 -17.93
N LEU A 22 12.98 6.51 -17.35
CA LEU A 22 12.31 5.56 -16.47
C LEU A 22 11.97 4.26 -17.22
N GLU A 23 11.38 4.35 -18.42
CA GLU A 23 11.07 3.19 -19.25
C GLU A 23 12.32 2.35 -19.55
N LYS A 24 13.44 2.99 -19.88
CA LYS A 24 14.70 2.30 -20.12
C LYS A 24 15.16 1.52 -18.88
N HIS A 25 15.20 2.16 -17.71
CA HIS A 25 15.66 1.48 -16.48
C HIS A 25 14.72 0.33 -16.08
N LEU A 26 13.39 0.50 -16.23
CA LEU A 26 12.42 -0.52 -15.81
C LEU A 26 12.39 -1.71 -16.77
N SER A 27 12.44 -1.46 -18.08
CA SER A 27 12.40 -2.51 -19.11
C SER A 27 13.64 -3.41 -19.13
N GLU A 28 14.78 -2.96 -18.60
CA GLU A 28 15.97 -3.79 -18.38
C GLU A 28 15.78 -4.79 -17.20
N HIS A 29 14.75 -4.61 -16.39
CA HIS A 29 14.47 -5.37 -15.16
C HIS A 29 13.03 -5.89 -15.10
N LEU A 30 12.54 -6.42 -16.22
CA LEU A 30 11.23 -7.04 -16.32
C LEU A 30 11.10 -8.26 -15.42
N PHE A 31 9.88 -8.45 -14.92
CA PHE A 31 9.46 -9.64 -14.22
C PHE A 31 9.68 -10.90 -15.07
N THR A 32 10.27 -11.93 -14.47
CA THR A 32 10.23 -13.29 -15.00
C THR A 32 9.49 -14.21 -14.04
N PRO A 33 8.82 -15.27 -14.54
CA PRO A 33 8.19 -16.25 -13.66
C PRO A 33 9.19 -16.88 -12.69
N CYS A 34 8.70 -17.27 -11.51
CA CYS A 34 9.50 -17.95 -10.50
C CYS A 34 10.17 -19.22 -11.06
N GLY A 35 11.44 -19.41 -10.70
CA GLY A 35 12.12 -20.69 -10.88
C GLY A 35 11.43 -21.82 -10.09
N SER A 36 11.71 -23.07 -10.45
CA SER A 36 11.10 -24.25 -9.81
C SER A 36 11.40 -24.38 -8.31
N THR A 37 12.48 -23.75 -7.84
CA THR A 37 12.92 -23.75 -6.43
C THR A 37 12.87 -22.35 -5.81
N GLU A 38 12.24 -21.38 -6.49
CA GLU A 38 12.13 -20.00 -6.01
C GLU A 38 10.80 -19.82 -5.27
N LEU A 39 10.86 -19.29 -4.04
CA LEU A 39 9.67 -19.02 -3.22
C LEU A 39 8.84 -17.86 -3.75
N ALA A 40 9.50 -16.80 -4.21
CA ALA A 40 8.86 -15.63 -4.78
C ALA A 40 9.81 -14.87 -5.69
N HIS A 41 9.26 -14.23 -6.72
CA HIS A 41 9.97 -13.34 -7.62
C HIS A 41 9.22 -12.01 -7.73
N PHE A 42 9.96 -10.90 -7.87
CA PHE A 42 9.40 -9.56 -7.91
C PHE A 42 10.09 -8.71 -8.98
N GLY A 43 9.32 -8.14 -9.91
CA GLY A 43 9.87 -7.37 -11.03
C GLY A 43 8.83 -6.51 -11.74
N TRP A 44 9.28 -5.74 -12.73
CA TRP A 44 8.43 -4.79 -13.46
C TRP A 44 7.60 -5.46 -14.55
N VAL A 45 6.38 -4.96 -14.77
CA VAL A 45 5.51 -5.36 -15.87
C VAL A 45 4.94 -4.09 -16.53
N ASN A 46 4.27 -4.26 -17.68
CA ASN A 46 3.65 -3.14 -18.36
C ASN A 46 2.67 -2.40 -17.43
N ALA A 47 2.74 -1.07 -17.40
CA ALA A 47 1.96 -0.23 -16.49
C ALA A 47 0.45 -0.42 -16.63
N LEU A 48 -0.03 -0.63 -17.87
CA LEU A 48 -1.43 -0.90 -18.20
C LEU A 48 -1.72 -2.40 -18.41
N GLY A 49 -0.87 -3.27 -17.85
CA GLY A 49 -1.01 -4.72 -17.93
C GLY A 49 -1.04 -5.23 -19.38
N LYS A 50 -2.02 -6.09 -19.70
CA LYS A 50 -2.17 -6.70 -21.04
C LYS A 50 -2.55 -5.73 -22.15
N HIS A 51 -3.02 -4.53 -21.79
CA HIS A 51 -3.48 -3.53 -22.76
C HIS A 51 -2.34 -2.62 -23.21
N GLY A 52 -1.37 -2.34 -22.32
CA GLY A 52 -0.17 -1.56 -22.63
C GLY A 52 1.02 -2.41 -23.05
N ASN A 53 2.03 -1.74 -23.61
CA ASN A 53 3.29 -2.33 -24.08
C ASN A 53 4.56 -1.73 -23.44
N THR A 54 4.40 -0.76 -22.54
CA THR A 54 5.49 -0.07 -21.83
C THR A 54 5.39 -0.27 -20.32
N CYS A 55 6.54 -0.27 -19.63
CA CYS A 55 6.61 -0.35 -18.15
C CYS A 55 6.17 0.94 -17.46
N VAL A 56 6.23 2.06 -18.18
CA VAL A 56 5.82 3.38 -17.76
C VAL A 56 4.67 3.85 -18.64
N HIS A 57 3.64 4.40 -18.01
CA HIS A 57 2.58 5.13 -18.70
C HIS A 57 2.50 6.55 -18.13
N ALA A 58 2.76 7.55 -18.97
CA ALA A 58 2.71 8.96 -18.57
C ALA A 58 1.38 9.60 -18.92
N ALA A 59 0.77 10.30 -17.96
CA ALA A 59 -0.41 11.14 -18.20
C ALA A 59 -0.36 12.39 -17.31
N ASN A 60 -0.55 13.56 -17.91
CA ASN A 60 -0.51 14.87 -17.22
C ASN A 60 0.70 15.06 -16.29
N GLY A 61 1.87 14.60 -16.72
CA GLY A 61 3.11 14.70 -15.95
C GLY A 61 3.24 13.72 -14.78
N ASN A 62 2.31 12.77 -14.62
CA ASN A 62 2.44 11.67 -13.66
C ASN A 62 2.89 10.39 -14.39
N PHE A 63 3.71 9.58 -13.74
CA PHE A 63 4.26 8.35 -14.31
C PHE A 63 3.72 7.13 -13.57
N LEU A 64 2.83 6.36 -14.19
CA LEU A 64 2.32 5.09 -13.68
C LEU A 64 3.30 3.96 -13.97
N VAL A 65 3.55 3.12 -12.97
CA VAL A 65 4.36 1.89 -13.06
C VAL A 65 3.64 0.74 -12.37
N CYS A 66 3.97 -0.49 -12.74
CA CYS A 66 3.42 -1.69 -12.12
C CYS A 66 4.51 -2.72 -11.82
N ALA A 67 4.56 -3.16 -10.56
CA ALA A 67 5.43 -4.25 -10.13
C ALA A 67 4.59 -5.51 -9.85
N ARG A 68 5.04 -6.65 -10.37
CA ARG A 68 4.40 -7.95 -10.20
C ARG A 68 5.21 -8.83 -9.26
N LYS A 69 4.55 -9.36 -8.23
CA LYS A 69 5.08 -10.41 -7.36
C LYS A 69 4.41 -11.74 -7.67
N GLU A 70 5.21 -12.74 -7.99
CA GLU A 70 4.80 -14.15 -7.98
C GLU A 70 5.29 -14.77 -6.68
N GLU A 71 4.42 -15.50 -5.97
CA GLU A 71 4.77 -16.19 -4.73
C GLU A 71 4.19 -17.61 -4.74
N LYS A 72 5.00 -18.61 -4.41
CA LYS A 72 4.60 -20.01 -4.30
C LYS A 72 3.76 -20.23 -3.05
N ILE A 73 2.57 -20.79 -3.25
CA ILE A 73 1.62 -21.07 -2.18
C ILE A 73 2.03 -22.39 -1.52
N LEU A 74 2.66 -22.27 -0.35
CA LEU A 74 2.99 -23.40 0.53
C LEU A 74 2.21 -23.26 1.84
N PRO A 75 1.00 -23.85 1.95
CA PRO A 75 0.19 -23.71 3.14
C PRO A 75 0.91 -24.23 4.39
N ALA A 76 1.00 -23.40 5.43
CA ALA A 76 1.67 -23.77 6.68
C ALA A 76 1.15 -25.09 7.31
N PRO A 77 -0.16 -25.42 7.26
CA PRO A 77 -0.65 -26.71 7.74
C PRO A 77 -0.03 -27.91 7.00
N VAL A 78 0.14 -27.82 5.66
CA VAL A 78 0.73 -28.90 4.86
C VAL A 78 2.20 -29.13 5.22
N ILE A 79 2.96 -28.05 5.42
CA ILE A 79 4.37 -28.15 5.86
C ILE A 79 4.44 -28.78 7.25
N LYS A 80 3.51 -28.41 8.14
CA LYS A 80 3.46 -28.93 9.51
C LYS A 80 3.17 -30.44 9.53
N ASP A 81 2.16 -30.89 8.78
CA ASP A 81 1.77 -32.30 8.74
C ASP A 81 2.93 -33.17 8.21
N LEU A 82 3.57 -32.77 7.11
CA LEU A 82 4.73 -33.49 6.55
C LEU A 82 5.96 -33.47 7.48
N LEU A 83 6.15 -32.39 8.24
CA LEU A 83 7.22 -32.30 9.22
C LEU A 83 6.96 -33.26 10.38
N GLU A 84 5.72 -33.35 10.86
CA GLU A 84 5.32 -34.30 11.91
C GLU A 84 5.49 -35.75 11.43
N GLU A 85 5.13 -36.07 10.18
CA GLU A 85 5.36 -37.38 9.56
C GLU A 85 6.86 -37.74 9.51
N LYS A 86 7.73 -36.82 9.04
CA LYS A 86 9.18 -37.04 9.01
C LYS A 86 9.78 -37.23 10.41
N VAL A 87 9.29 -36.50 11.40
CA VAL A 87 9.73 -36.64 12.79
C VAL A 87 9.32 -38.00 13.36
N ALA A 88 8.07 -38.42 13.11
CA ALA A 88 7.56 -39.72 13.54
C ALA A 88 8.34 -40.88 12.89
N GLN A 89 8.70 -40.75 11.60
CA GLN A 89 9.52 -41.74 10.90
C GLN A 89 10.91 -41.86 11.54
N LEU A 90 11.58 -40.74 11.85
CA LEU A 90 12.88 -40.77 12.54
C LEU A 90 12.78 -41.41 13.92
N GLU A 91 11.72 -41.12 14.67
CA GLU A 91 11.48 -41.69 15.99
C GLU A 91 11.30 -43.21 15.93
N GLN A 92 10.60 -43.70 14.91
CA GLN A 92 10.43 -45.13 14.68
C GLN A 92 11.75 -45.82 14.28
N GLU A 93 12.56 -45.19 13.43
CA GLU A 93 13.81 -45.78 12.93
C GLU A 93 14.95 -45.72 13.95
N GLN A 94 15.04 -44.66 14.75
CA GLN A 94 16.18 -44.38 15.63
C GLN A 94 15.85 -44.48 17.13
N SER A 95 14.58 -44.72 17.49
CA SER A 95 14.11 -44.79 18.89
C SER A 95 14.49 -43.56 19.73
N ARG A 96 14.52 -42.38 19.11
CA ARG A 96 14.78 -41.09 19.75
C ARG A 96 14.02 -39.96 19.05
N GLY A 97 13.76 -38.88 19.78
CA GLY A 97 13.19 -37.66 19.20
C GLY A 97 14.12 -36.92 18.23
N ALA A 98 13.52 -36.17 17.30
CA ALA A 98 14.24 -35.26 16.42
C ALA A 98 14.71 -34.01 17.17
N THR A 99 15.97 -33.64 16.98
CA THR A 99 16.56 -32.40 17.52
C THR A 99 16.01 -31.17 16.79
N LYS A 100 16.19 -29.97 17.36
CA LYS A 100 15.77 -28.71 16.73
C LYS A 100 16.38 -28.54 15.33
N LYS A 101 17.67 -28.83 15.19
CA LYS A 101 18.40 -28.73 13.91
C LYS A 101 17.87 -29.70 12.86
N GLU A 102 17.51 -30.92 13.25
CA GLU A 102 16.90 -31.90 12.33
C GLU A 102 15.52 -31.44 11.87
N LYS A 103 14.70 -30.87 12.77
CA LYS A 103 13.38 -30.33 12.39
C LYS A 103 13.50 -29.16 11.42
N GLU A 104 14.48 -28.28 11.60
CA GLU A 104 14.77 -27.19 10.67
C GLU A 104 15.20 -27.73 9.30
N GLN A 105 16.12 -28.70 9.26
CA GLN A 105 16.52 -29.35 8.00
C GLN A 105 15.35 -30.05 7.30
N PHE A 106 14.55 -30.82 8.03
CA PHE A 106 13.38 -31.49 7.46
C PHE A 106 12.40 -30.50 6.86
N LYS A 107 12.18 -29.36 7.54
CA LYS A 107 11.32 -28.30 7.04
C LYS A 107 11.87 -27.70 5.73
N GLU A 108 13.17 -27.44 5.65
CA GLU A 108 13.81 -26.95 4.41
C GLU A 108 13.69 -27.96 3.26
N ASP A 109 13.96 -29.24 3.54
CA ASP A 109 13.84 -30.32 2.56
C ASP A 109 12.40 -30.45 2.03
N ILE A 110 11.41 -30.39 2.94
CA ILE A 110 9.98 -30.43 2.58
C ILE A 110 9.63 -29.24 1.70
N ILE A 111 10.08 -28.03 2.04
CA ILE A 111 9.84 -26.84 1.21
C ILE A 111 10.45 -27.03 -0.18
N PHE A 112 11.70 -27.50 -0.25
CA PHE A 112 12.39 -27.73 -1.52
C PHE A 112 11.68 -28.78 -2.38
N GLU A 113 11.14 -29.84 -1.78
CA GLU A 113 10.36 -30.87 -2.48
C GLU A 113 9.00 -30.35 -2.98
N LEU A 114 8.34 -29.50 -2.21
CA LEU A 114 7.02 -28.98 -2.55
C LEU A 114 7.05 -27.84 -3.57
N LEU A 115 8.12 -27.03 -3.60
CA LEU A 115 8.22 -25.84 -4.45
C LEU A 115 7.90 -26.08 -5.94
N PRO A 116 8.42 -27.13 -6.61
CA PRO A 116 8.12 -27.40 -8.01
C PRO A 116 6.64 -27.73 -8.28
N ARG A 117 5.89 -28.15 -7.25
CA ARG A 117 4.48 -28.54 -7.33
C ARG A 117 3.54 -27.45 -6.81
N ALA A 118 4.08 -26.41 -6.18
CA ALA A 118 3.30 -25.35 -5.56
C ALA A 118 2.65 -24.46 -6.63
N PHE A 119 1.35 -24.18 -6.45
CA PHE A 119 0.68 -23.15 -7.23
C PHE A 119 1.24 -21.78 -6.92
N SER A 120 1.17 -20.86 -7.87
CA SER A 120 1.61 -19.48 -7.70
C SER A 120 0.43 -18.56 -7.41
N ARG A 121 0.64 -17.61 -6.51
CA ARG A 121 -0.18 -16.41 -6.36
C ARG A 121 0.53 -15.25 -7.07
N ILE A 122 -0.18 -14.55 -7.94
CA ILE A 122 0.31 -13.34 -8.59
C ILE A 122 -0.37 -12.14 -7.94
N THR A 123 0.43 -11.13 -7.58
CA THR A 123 -0.06 -9.84 -7.07
C THR A 123 0.61 -8.71 -7.85
N ASP A 124 -0.21 -7.80 -8.37
CA ASP A 124 0.27 -6.58 -9.03
C ASP A 124 0.09 -5.39 -8.09
N THR A 125 1.16 -4.63 -7.91
CA THR A 125 1.18 -3.39 -7.13
C THR A 125 1.48 -2.24 -8.08
N HIS A 126 0.50 -1.36 -8.25
CA HIS A 126 0.67 -0.15 -9.03
C HIS A 126 1.21 0.97 -8.16
N ALA A 127 2.02 1.83 -8.72
CA ALA A 127 2.44 3.07 -8.12
C ALA A 127 2.49 4.15 -9.19
N TYR A 128 2.31 5.41 -8.82
CA TYR A 128 2.62 6.52 -9.70
C TYR A 128 3.53 7.54 -9.02
N ILE A 129 4.37 8.17 -9.84
CA ILE A 129 5.25 9.26 -9.43
C ILE A 129 4.61 10.56 -9.92
N SER A 130 4.48 11.55 -9.04
CA SER A 130 4.07 12.91 -9.38
C SER A 130 5.23 13.87 -9.11
N PRO A 131 6.09 14.13 -10.11
CA PRO A 131 7.21 15.06 -9.95
C PRO A 131 6.75 16.46 -9.56
N ALA A 132 5.66 16.95 -10.15
CA ALA A 132 5.12 18.28 -9.89
C ALA A 132 4.66 18.46 -8.43
N ASN A 133 4.14 17.40 -7.81
CA ASN A 133 3.67 17.42 -6.41
C ASN A 133 4.71 16.86 -5.43
N ASN A 134 5.91 16.50 -5.90
CA ASN A 134 6.99 15.95 -5.10
C ASN A 134 6.63 14.66 -4.32
N ILE A 135 5.78 13.80 -4.88
CA ILE A 135 5.31 12.57 -4.20
C ILE A 135 5.39 11.34 -5.10
N ILE A 136 5.55 10.18 -4.46
CA ILE A 136 5.28 8.87 -5.04
C ILE A 136 4.14 8.22 -4.26
N VAL A 137 3.17 7.67 -4.98
CA VAL A 137 1.93 7.12 -4.42
C VAL A 137 1.80 5.66 -4.85
N ILE A 138 1.61 4.77 -3.89
CA ILE A 138 1.62 3.32 -4.07
C ILE A 138 0.25 2.75 -3.69
N ASN A 139 -0.34 1.96 -4.59
CA ASN A 139 -1.63 1.30 -4.39
C ASN A 139 -1.52 0.11 -3.42
N SER A 140 -1.29 0.39 -2.15
CA SER A 140 -1.09 -0.61 -1.11
C SER A 140 -1.68 -0.14 0.21
N SER A 141 -2.16 -1.08 1.03
CA SER A 141 -2.52 -0.86 2.44
C SER A 141 -1.50 -1.45 3.42
N SER A 142 -0.34 -1.87 2.92
CA SER A 142 0.77 -2.41 3.70
C SER A 142 2.05 -1.61 3.42
N ARG A 143 2.64 -1.05 4.49
CA ARG A 143 3.94 -0.39 4.44
C ARG A 143 5.03 -1.31 3.87
N GLY A 144 5.07 -2.58 4.28
CA GLY A 144 6.05 -3.55 3.77
C GLY A 144 5.99 -3.72 2.24
N LYS A 145 4.78 -3.81 1.66
CA LYS A 145 4.62 -3.88 0.20
C LYS A 145 5.03 -2.58 -0.50
N ALA A 146 4.80 -1.43 0.14
CA ALA A 146 5.22 -0.15 -0.38
C ALA A 146 6.75 -0.04 -0.41
N GLU A 147 7.41 -0.41 0.70
CA GLU A 147 8.87 -0.46 0.80
C GLU A 147 9.50 -1.45 -0.18
N ASP A 148 8.90 -2.63 -0.39
CA ASP A 148 9.35 -3.59 -1.41
C ASP A 148 9.37 -2.94 -2.81
N LEU A 149 8.32 -2.20 -3.18
CA LEU A 149 8.24 -1.48 -4.45
C LEU A 149 9.29 -0.36 -4.54
N LEU A 150 9.45 0.44 -3.48
CA LEU A 150 10.49 1.48 -3.42
C LEU A 150 11.90 0.89 -3.53
N ALA A 151 12.16 -0.25 -2.90
CA ALA A 151 13.43 -0.95 -2.99
C ALA A 151 13.68 -1.48 -4.41
N LEU A 152 12.66 -2.04 -5.07
CA LEU A 152 12.76 -2.46 -6.47
C LEU A 152 13.04 -1.26 -7.39
N LEU A 153 12.36 -0.13 -7.18
CA LEU A 153 12.56 1.08 -7.97
C LEU A 153 13.97 1.64 -7.76
N ARG A 154 14.42 1.76 -6.52
CA ARG A 154 15.77 2.20 -6.18
C ARG A 154 16.85 1.33 -6.81
N LYS A 155 16.64 0.02 -6.88
CA LYS A 155 17.58 -0.92 -7.52
C LYS A 155 17.79 -0.61 -9.01
N VAL A 156 16.75 -0.19 -9.72
CA VAL A 156 16.81 0.02 -11.18
C VAL A 156 17.21 1.44 -11.56
N ILE A 157 16.83 2.45 -10.79
CA ILE A 157 17.19 3.86 -11.05
C ILE A 157 18.44 4.32 -10.29
N GLY A 158 19.05 3.45 -9.49
CA GLY A 158 20.24 3.73 -8.68
C GLY A 158 19.94 4.43 -7.35
N THR A 159 19.38 5.65 -7.40
CA THR A 159 19.03 6.42 -6.19
C THR A 159 17.57 6.84 -6.21
N LEU A 160 16.86 6.59 -5.11
CA LEU A 160 15.48 6.99 -4.91
C LEU A 160 15.37 7.69 -3.54
N PRO A 161 15.58 9.02 -3.49
CA PRO A 161 15.59 9.81 -2.26
C PRO A 161 14.15 10.13 -1.84
N VAL A 162 13.51 9.20 -1.14
CA VAL A 162 12.13 9.33 -0.64
C VAL A 162 12.08 9.14 0.88
N THR A 163 11.14 9.81 1.53
CA THR A 163 10.89 9.71 2.98
C THR A 163 9.40 9.68 3.28
N SER A 164 9.04 9.09 4.42
CA SER A 164 7.69 9.19 4.97
C SER A 164 7.43 10.61 5.48
N PHE A 165 6.16 10.98 5.50
CA PHE A 165 5.69 12.17 6.21
C PHE A 165 5.76 11.92 7.72
N ASP A 166 6.31 12.87 8.45
CA ASP A 166 6.60 12.81 9.87
C ASP A 166 6.17 14.14 10.51
N PRO A 167 4.89 14.28 10.89
CA PRO A 167 4.36 15.49 11.49
C PRO A 167 4.89 15.71 12.92
N ASP A 168 5.01 16.98 13.34
CA ASP A 168 5.49 17.35 14.68
C ASP A 168 4.57 16.83 15.79
N ILE A 169 3.25 16.84 15.54
CA ILE A 169 2.23 16.23 16.39
C ILE A 169 1.87 14.88 15.76
N SER A 170 1.77 13.82 16.58
CA SER A 170 1.50 12.49 16.03
C SER A 170 0.13 12.45 15.34
N VAL A 171 0.02 11.56 14.35
CA VAL A 171 -1.17 11.45 13.52
C VAL A 171 -2.38 11.01 14.35
N ASP A 172 -2.17 10.10 15.30
CA ASP A 172 -3.19 9.63 16.22
C ASP A 172 -3.67 10.72 17.19
N GLU A 173 -2.77 11.58 17.67
CA GLU A 173 -3.11 12.75 18.49
C GLU A 173 -3.96 13.74 17.67
N THR A 174 -3.52 14.09 16.47
CA THR A 174 -4.25 15.01 15.57
C THR A 174 -5.64 14.46 15.19
N MET A 175 -5.73 13.16 14.87
CA MET A 175 -7.00 12.49 14.60
C MET A 175 -7.94 12.49 15.81
N THR A 176 -7.37 12.34 17.01
CA THR A 176 -8.13 12.41 18.26
C THR A 176 -8.68 13.82 18.50
N ASP A 177 -7.86 14.85 18.24
CA ASP A 177 -8.28 16.25 18.36
C ASP A 177 -9.39 16.62 17.39
N TRP A 178 -9.38 16.10 16.16
CA TRP A 178 -10.49 16.29 15.21
C TRP A 178 -11.85 15.86 15.79
N LEU A 179 -11.87 14.80 16.60
CA LEU A 179 -13.09 14.29 17.24
C LEU A 179 -13.48 15.11 18.48
N ILE A 180 -12.51 15.65 19.22
CA ILE A 180 -12.73 16.42 20.46
C ILE A 180 -13.05 17.89 20.15
N GLU A 181 -12.17 18.55 19.42
CA GLU A 181 -12.22 19.99 19.15
C GLU A 181 -13.06 20.35 17.93
N LYS A 182 -13.35 19.37 17.07
CA LYS A 182 -14.07 19.58 15.79
C LYS A 182 -13.36 20.61 14.90
N ASN A 183 -12.03 20.54 14.89
CA ASN A 183 -11.13 21.43 14.15
C ASN A 183 -10.64 20.84 12.82
N LEU A 184 -11.27 19.75 12.34
CA LEU A 184 -11.04 19.17 11.02
C LEU A 184 -11.37 20.20 9.91
N GLY A 185 -10.50 20.33 8.92
CA GLY A 185 -10.67 21.28 7.82
C GLY A 185 -11.96 21.11 7.03
N GLU A 186 -12.50 22.21 6.50
CA GLU A 186 -13.84 22.30 5.90
C GLU A 186 -14.10 21.32 4.74
N LYS A 187 -13.03 20.87 4.08
CA LYS A 187 -13.11 19.91 2.97
C LYS A 187 -13.24 18.47 3.42
N PHE A 188 -12.98 18.20 4.68
CA PHE A 188 -13.04 16.87 5.25
C PHE A 188 -14.28 16.74 6.14
N GLN A 189 -14.89 15.56 6.09
CA GLN A 189 -16.03 15.22 6.93
C GLN A 189 -15.78 13.90 7.63
N LEU A 190 -16.20 13.79 8.88
CA LEU A 190 -16.16 12.54 9.63
C LEU A 190 -17.12 11.53 9.00
N GLY A 191 -16.60 10.34 8.70
CA GLY A 191 -17.39 9.18 8.34
C GLY A 191 -17.99 8.50 9.58
N MET A 192 -18.30 7.22 9.43
CA MET A 192 -19.08 6.46 10.43
C MET A 192 -18.32 5.23 10.99
N GLU A 193 -17.00 5.21 10.87
CA GLU A 193 -16.15 4.08 11.29
C GLU A 193 -14.86 4.61 11.91
N ALA A 194 -14.46 4.06 13.05
CA ALA A 194 -13.21 4.41 13.71
C ALA A 194 -12.68 3.23 14.54
N GLU A 195 -11.38 3.25 14.81
CA GLU A 195 -10.72 2.34 15.76
C GLU A 195 -9.98 3.19 16.80
N PHE A 196 -10.20 2.88 18.07
CA PHE A 196 -9.59 3.54 19.20
C PHE A 196 -8.82 2.55 20.05
N ASN A 197 -7.66 2.97 20.55
CA ASN A 197 -6.85 2.19 21.48
C ASN A 197 -6.75 2.91 22.83
N ALA A 198 -6.62 2.15 23.91
CA ALA A 198 -6.16 2.66 25.19
C ALA A 198 -4.64 2.51 25.30
N LEU A 199 -4.01 3.29 26.17
CA LEU A 199 -2.58 3.19 26.46
C LEU A 199 -2.19 1.83 27.08
N GLY A 200 -0.99 1.37 26.75
CA GLY A 200 -0.38 0.14 27.28
C GLY A 200 -0.44 -1.06 26.32
N ASP A 201 0.46 -2.03 26.52
CA ASP A 201 0.65 -3.17 25.61
C ASP A 201 -0.57 -4.11 25.49
N ASP A 202 -1.39 -4.17 26.54
CA ASP A 202 -2.67 -4.90 26.58
C ASP A 202 -3.89 -3.94 26.60
N GLY A 203 -3.72 -2.74 26.02
CA GLY A 203 -4.74 -1.70 25.96
C GLY A 203 -6.03 -2.18 25.29
N ALA A 204 -7.17 -1.73 25.81
CA ALA A 204 -8.46 -2.03 25.21
C ALA A 204 -8.57 -1.44 23.79
N VAL A 205 -9.11 -2.22 22.86
CA VAL A 205 -9.39 -1.79 21.48
C VAL A 205 -10.89 -1.67 21.28
N VAL A 206 -11.34 -0.50 20.84
CA VAL A 206 -12.74 -0.24 20.48
C VAL A 206 -12.82 -0.02 18.97
N ARG A 207 -13.70 -0.77 18.31
CA ARG A 207 -14.02 -0.59 16.88
C ARG A 207 -15.48 -0.25 16.74
N VAL A 208 -15.75 0.89 16.12
CA VAL A 208 -17.11 1.35 15.83
C VAL A 208 -17.33 1.35 14.32
N LYS A 209 -18.55 1.01 13.92
CA LYS A 209 -18.95 0.96 12.51
C LYS A 209 -20.42 1.34 12.39
N ASN A 210 -20.75 2.16 11.39
CA ASN A 210 -22.06 2.79 11.23
C ASN A 210 -22.49 3.58 12.48
N GLN A 211 -21.53 4.24 13.13
CA GLN A 211 -21.74 5.07 14.31
C GLN A 211 -21.35 6.51 13.98
N ASP A 212 -22.18 7.46 14.38
CA ASP A 212 -21.86 8.89 14.28
C ASP A 212 -20.63 9.19 15.15
N LEU A 213 -19.54 9.62 14.52
CA LEU A 213 -18.29 9.91 15.21
C LEU A 213 -18.35 11.17 16.08
N ALA A 214 -19.37 12.01 15.92
CA ALA A 214 -19.62 13.18 16.75
C ALA A 214 -20.55 12.90 17.96
N SER A 215 -20.95 11.64 18.17
CA SER A 215 -21.90 11.23 19.21
C SER A 215 -21.30 11.19 20.63
N GLU A 216 -22.17 11.26 21.65
CA GLU A 216 -21.76 11.20 23.06
C GLU A 216 -21.14 9.84 23.43
N GLU A 217 -21.50 8.76 22.73
CA GLU A 217 -20.90 7.44 22.90
C GLU A 217 -19.41 7.44 22.53
N ILE A 218 -19.04 8.14 21.45
CA ILE A 218 -17.65 8.28 21.03
C ILE A 218 -16.91 9.19 22.00
N LYS A 219 -17.52 10.29 22.41
CA LYS A 219 -16.96 11.18 23.42
C LYS A 219 -16.64 10.45 24.73
N ALA A 220 -17.53 9.56 25.19
CA ALA A 220 -17.29 8.75 26.40
C ALA A 220 -16.07 7.81 26.27
N HIS A 221 -15.75 7.36 25.06
CA HIS A 221 -14.52 6.60 24.82
C HIS A 221 -13.26 7.48 24.90
N LEU A 222 -13.33 8.69 24.34
CA LEU A 222 -12.25 9.69 24.35
C LEU A 222 -11.99 10.21 25.78
N ASP A 223 -13.05 10.52 26.54
CA ASP A 223 -12.98 10.93 27.96
C ASP A 223 -12.39 9.83 28.86
N ALA A 224 -12.32 8.59 28.37
CA ALA A 224 -11.71 7.44 29.04
C ALA A 224 -10.31 7.12 28.47
N ASP A 225 -9.57 8.17 28.08
CA ASP A 225 -8.18 8.17 27.62
C ASP A 225 -7.91 7.20 26.46
N LYS A 226 -8.87 7.06 25.53
CA LYS A 226 -8.65 6.36 24.26
C LYS A 226 -8.35 7.36 23.17
N TYR A 227 -7.44 6.98 22.29
CA TYR A 227 -7.01 7.77 21.15
C TYR A 227 -7.35 7.04 19.85
N ALA A 228 -7.63 7.81 18.81
CA ALA A 228 -7.99 7.29 17.50
C ALA A 228 -6.74 6.80 16.76
N VAL A 229 -6.77 5.55 16.29
CA VAL A 229 -5.73 4.99 15.40
C VAL A 229 -6.23 4.82 13.97
N LYS A 230 -7.55 4.85 13.77
CA LYS A 230 -8.18 4.92 12.44
C LYS A 230 -9.44 5.75 12.50
N ILE A 231 -9.66 6.58 11.48
CA ILE A 231 -10.89 7.36 11.29
C ILE A 231 -11.32 7.25 9.84
N ALA A 232 -12.59 6.95 9.61
CA ALA A 232 -13.21 7.08 8.30
C ALA A 232 -13.49 8.55 8.01
N LEU A 233 -13.12 9.01 6.83
CA LEU A 233 -13.29 10.37 6.37
C LEU A 233 -13.86 10.40 4.96
N GLU A 234 -14.52 11.51 4.65
CA GLU A 234 -14.89 11.90 3.30
C GLU A 234 -14.16 13.19 2.94
N TRP A 235 -13.80 13.37 1.67
CA TRP A 235 -13.10 14.57 1.19
C TRP A 235 -13.79 15.15 -0.03
N ASP A 236 -14.11 16.45 0.05
CA ASP A 236 -14.60 17.34 -1.03
C ASP A 236 -15.78 16.77 -1.84
N GLU A 237 -16.60 15.90 -1.23
CA GLU A 237 -17.65 15.11 -1.92
C GLU A 237 -17.12 14.31 -3.12
N SER A 238 -15.81 14.03 -3.16
CA SER A 238 -15.12 13.33 -4.25
C SER A 238 -14.80 11.88 -3.90
N LEU A 239 -14.41 11.61 -2.64
CA LEU A 239 -14.00 10.29 -2.20
C LEU A 239 -14.21 10.07 -0.70
N SER A 240 -14.22 8.80 -0.32
CA SER A 240 -14.23 8.32 1.07
C SER A 240 -13.06 7.37 1.32
N PHE A 241 -12.55 7.35 2.55
CA PHE A 241 -11.40 6.54 2.92
C PHE A 241 -11.33 6.30 4.43
N ILE A 242 -10.42 5.43 4.86
CA ILE A 242 -10.00 5.28 6.25
C ILE A 242 -8.56 5.75 6.37
N LEU A 243 -8.34 6.80 7.15
CA LEU A 243 -7.01 7.23 7.56
C LEU A 243 -6.52 6.36 8.72
N CYS A 244 -5.24 5.98 8.69
CA CYS A 244 -4.57 5.30 9.78
C CYS A 244 -3.54 6.23 10.43
N ASP A 245 -3.15 5.91 11.66
CA ASP A 245 -2.06 6.55 12.43
C ASP A 245 -0.69 6.54 11.73
N ASP A 246 -0.47 5.62 10.78
CA ASP A 246 0.73 5.58 9.94
C ASP A 246 0.56 6.30 8.58
N LEU A 247 -0.45 7.17 8.46
CA LEU A 247 -0.88 7.89 7.25
C LEU A 247 -1.31 6.97 6.09
N ALA A 248 -1.48 5.67 6.32
CA ALA A 248 -2.02 4.78 5.31
C ALA A 248 -3.49 5.11 5.01
N ILE A 249 -3.81 5.22 3.73
CA ILE A 249 -5.17 5.40 3.25
C ILE A 249 -5.73 4.04 2.87
N LYS A 250 -6.78 3.60 3.55
CA LYS A 250 -7.39 2.28 3.32
C LYS A 250 -8.81 2.43 2.82
N ARG A 251 -9.26 1.44 2.04
CA ARG A 251 -10.64 1.38 1.51
C ARG A 251 -11.04 2.67 0.78
N LEU A 252 -10.10 3.25 0.04
CA LEU A 252 -10.34 4.41 -0.79
C LEU A 252 -11.45 4.09 -1.81
N LYS A 253 -12.47 4.93 -1.84
CA LYS A 253 -13.59 4.84 -2.77
C LYS A 253 -13.89 6.23 -3.32
N PHE A 254 -13.65 6.39 -4.61
CA PHE A 254 -14.09 7.56 -5.38
C PHE A 254 -15.60 7.50 -5.61
N TYR A 255 -16.26 8.64 -5.61
CA TYR A 255 -17.69 8.75 -5.89
C TYR A 255 -17.96 8.72 -7.39
N ASP A 256 -19.17 8.28 -7.74
CA ASP A 256 -19.52 7.91 -9.11
C ASP A 256 -19.39 9.10 -10.07
N VAL A 257 -19.72 10.32 -9.62
CA VAL A 257 -19.59 11.57 -10.39
C VAL A 257 -18.18 11.77 -10.95
N LEU A 258 -17.15 11.35 -10.22
CA LEU A 258 -15.77 11.44 -10.70
C LEU A 258 -15.47 10.37 -11.75
N GLN A 259 -15.98 9.15 -11.57
CA GLN A 259 -15.73 8.05 -12.51
C GLN A 259 -16.50 8.21 -13.82
N GLU A 260 -17.69 8.80 -13.76
CA GLU A 260 -18.58 9.04 -14.90
C GLU A 260 -18.05 10.13 -15.86
N GLN A 261 -17.06 10.95 -15.46
CA GLN A 261 -16.50 12.02 -16.32
C GLN A 261 -15.89 11.49 -17.62
N ASN A 262 -15.49 10.21 -17.65
CA ASN A 262 -14.86 9.57 -18.80
C ASN A 262 -15.78 8.55 -19.50
N ASP A 263 -17.08 8.51 -19.18
CA ASP A 263 -17.99 7.52 -19.76
C ASP A 263 -18.36 7.77 -21.22
N ASP A 264 -18.11 8.98 -21.72
CA ASP A 264 -18.24 9.32 -23.15
C ASP A 264 -17.12 8.71 -24.01
N ILE A 265 -16.06 8.16 -23.40
CA ILE A 265 -15.00 7.45 -24.12
C ILE A 265 -15.51 6.06 -24.53
N ASP A 266 -15.38 5.76 -25.82
CA ASP A 266 -15.80 4.48 -26.41
C ASP A 266 -15.20 3.31 -25.63
N SER A 267 -16.05 2.36 -25.22
CA SER A 267 -15.64 1.16 -24.49
C SER A 267 -14.68 0.27 -25.29
N ASP A 268 -14.67 0.40 -26.61
CA ASP A 268 -13.75 -0.34 -27.48
C ASP A 268 -12.34 0.27 -27.50
N ASP A 269 -12.17 1.54 -27.11
CA ASP A 269 -10.85 2.18 -26.93
C ASP A 269 -10.37 2.09 -25.47
N VAL A 270 -10.04 0.85 -25.08
CA VAL A 270 -9.61 0.53 -23.71
C VAL A 270 -8.38 1.34 -23.30
N LEU A 271 -7.44 1.62 -24.22
CA LEU A 271 -6.24 2.39 -23.90
C LEU A 271 -6.56 3.86 -23.64
N ALA A 272 -7.39 4.49 -24.47
CA ALA A 272 -7.82 5.87 -24.22
C ALA A 272 -8.60 5.98 -22.91
N LYS A 273 -9.48 5.02 -22.59
CA LYS A 273 -10.20 5.01 -21.32
C LYS A 273 -9.25 4.85 -20.13
N MET A 274 -8.25 3.97 -20.22
CA MET A 274 -7.26 3.79 -19.15
C MET A 274 -6.38 5.02 -18.94
N ASP A 275 -5.98 5.70 -20.01
CA ASP A 275 -5.22 6.96 -19.97
C ASP A 275 -6.03 8.06 -19.27
N ALA A 276 -7.27 8.29 -19.72
CA ALA A 276 -8.15 9.29 -19.13
C ALA A 276 -8.49 8.99 -17.65
N ASP A 277 -8.78 7.73 -17.31
CA ASP A 277 -8.99 7.30 -15.92
C ASP A 277 -7.77 7.58 -15.05
N PHE A 278 -6.57 7.25 -15.55
CA PHE A 278 -5.34 7.45 -14.79
C PHE A 278 -5.05 8.94 -14.60
N ALA A 279 -5.18 9.75 -15.65
CA ALA A 279 -4.99 11.19 -15.59
C ALA A 279 -5.93 11.85 -14.57
N LEU A 280 -7.21 11.48 -14.57
CA LEU A 280 -8.22 11.99 -13.65
C LEU A 280 -7.94 11.54 -12.22
N MET A 281 -7.72 10.24 -12.01
CA MET A 281 -7.42 9.68 -10.68
C MET A 281 -6.16 10.30 -10.08
N ALA A 282 -5.06 10.37 -10.83
CA ALA A 282 -3.80 10.90 -10.32
C ALA A 282 -3.92 12.39 -9.99
N GLY A 283 -4.62 13.18 -10.82
CA GLY A 283 -4.89 14.59 -10.56
C GLY A 283 -5.66 14.79 -9.25
N GLU A 284 -6.73 14.03 -9.05
CA GLU A 284 -7.56 14.14 -7.85
C GLU A 284 -6.84 13.63 -6.59
N LEU A 285 -6.10 12.53 -6.70
CA LEU A 285 -5.28 12.03 -5.60
C LEU A 285 -4.17 12.99 -5.19
N ASN A 286 -3.56 13.69 -6.15
CA ASN A 286 -2.54 14.71 -5.83
C ASN A 286 -3.16 15.86 -5.02
N ARG A 287 -4.34 16.36 -5.41
CA ARG A 287 -5.07 17.39 -4.66
C ARG A 287 -5.42 16.90 -3.26
N PHE A 288 -6.02 15.72 -3.16
CA PHE A 288 -6.38 15.07 -1.90
C PHE A 288 -5.18 14.92 -0.96
N ILE A 289 -4.04 14.41 -1.44
CA ILE A 289 -2.84 14.20 -0.61
C ILE A 289 -2.30 15.54 -0.11
N VAL A 290 -2.22 16.57 -0.97
CA VAL A 290 -1.73 17.91 -0.58
C VAL A 290 -2.62 18.53 0.49
N GLU A 291 -3.94 18.38 0.37
CA GLU A 291 -4.88 18.93 1.37
C GLU A 291 -4.88 18.11 2.67
N LEU A 292 -4.75 16.78 2.58
CA LEU A 292 -4.69 15.91 3.76
C LEU A 292 -3.45 16.19 4.62
N ILE A 293 -2.28 16.29 4.02
CA ILE A 293 -1.05 16.56 4.80
C ILE A 293 -1.05 17.98 5.40
N ALA A 294 -1.80 18.92 4.81
CA ALA A 294 -1.96 20.26 5.35
C ALA A 294 -2.73 20.24 6.68
N GLU A 295 -3.63 19.27 6.90
CA GLU A 295 -4.28 19.05 8.20
C GLU A 295 -3.28 18.68 9.31
N PHE A 296 -2.07 18.24 8.94
CA PHE A 296 -0.96 17.96 9.86
C PHE A 296 0.09 19.09 9.88
N ASN A 297 -0.24 20.27 9.34
CA ASN A 297 0.66 21.42 9.19
C ASN A 297 1.90 21.15 8.33
N MET A 298 1.79 20.26 7.34
CA MET A 298 2.88 19.89 6.44
C MET A 298 2.57 20.23 4.99
N THR A 299 3.62 20.26 4.16
CA THR A 299 3.53 20.32 2.70
C THR A 299 4.34 19.20 2.06
N THR A 300 3.99 18.81 0.81
CA THR A 300 4.73 17.77 0.09
C THR A 300 6.18 18.18 -0.22
N THR A 301 6.50 19.47 -0.12
CA THR A 301 7.80 20.03 -0.47
C THR A 301 8.66 20.36 0.75
N ASP A 302 8.19 20.15 1.98
CA ASP A 302 8.96 20.40 3.22
C ASP A 302 10.29 19.64 3.25
N TYR A 303 10.32 18.48 2.58
CA TYR A 303 11.47 17.58 2.51
C TYR A 303 12.45 17.89 1.39
N LEU A 304 12.07 18.77 0.45
CA LEU A 304 13.04 19.28 -0.52
C LEU A 304 14.06 20.08 0.27
N THR A 305 15.32 19.62 0.27
CA THR A 305 16.40 20.33 0.94
C THR A 305 16.34 21.81 0.55
N LYS A 306 16.05 22.68 1.52
CA LYS A 306 16.54 24.05 1.50
C LYS A 306 18.05 23.92 1.53
N GLU A 307 18.71 24.23 0.42
CA GLU A 307 20.17 24.36 0.37
C GLU A 307 20.71 25.21 1.53
#